data_AF-A0A2V4NQF4-F1
#
_entry.id   AF-A0A2V4NQF4-F1
#
_cell.length_a   1.000
_cell.length_b   1.000
_cell.length_c   1.000
_cell.angle_alpha   90.00
_cell.angle_beta   90.00
_cell.angle_gamma   90.00
#
_symmetry.space_group_name_H-M   'P 1'
#
loop_
_entity.id
_entity.type
_entity.pdbx_description
1 polymer ?
#
loop_
_entity_poly.entity_id
_entity_poly.type
_entity_poly.pdbx_seq_one_letter_code
_entity_poly.pdbx_strand_id
1 'polypeptide(L)' 'MSRIEGRKPTNLSLDAALVSRARESQVNLSRAAEEGIRAALRARSREDWRKDNAEALESSNSFAAQSGLPLAGFRRF' A
#
# COMPACT_ATOMS: atom_id res chain seq x y z
N MET A 1 23.59 16.12 4.04
CA MET A 1 22.47 15.87 4.99
C MET A 1 21.45 15.04 4.22
N SER A 2 21.23 13.75 4.46
CA SER A 2 20.81 13.12 5.72
C SER A 2 21.25 11.65 5.74
N ARG A 3 21.81 11.22 6.88
CA ARG A 3 22.19 9.83 7.16
C ARG A 3 21.03 9.16 7.87
N ILE A 4 20.34 8.24 7.21
CA ILE A 4 19.58 7.20 7.91
C ILE A 4 19.98 5.86 7.31
N GLU A 5 21.11 5.33 7.78
CA GLU A 5 21.52 3.96 7.47
C GLU A 5 21.55 3.18 8.78
N GLY A 6 20.38 2.66 9.17
CA GLY A 6 20.22 1.79 10.32
C GLY A 6 18.77 1.70 10.81
N ARG A 7 18.34 0.50 11.20
CA ARG A 7 17.04 0.30 11.88
C ARG A 7 17.09 1.04 13.22
N LYS A 8 16.13 1.95 13.45
CA LYS A 8 16.00 2.63 14.74
C LYS A 8 15.12 1.77 15.67
N PRO A 9 15.63 1.32 16.83
CA PRO A 9 14.79 0.65 17.81
C PRO A 9 13.69 1.60 18.26
N THR A 10 12.45 1.13 18.23
CA THR A 10 11.26 1.91 18.55
C THR A 10 10.43 1.10 19.54
N ASN A 11 10.10 1.69 20.70
CA ASN A 11 9.17 1.06 21.64
C ASN A 11 7.74 1.24 21.14
N LEU A 12 7.02 0.13 21.03
CA LEU A 12 5.64 0.06 20.57
C LEU A 12 4.82 -0.72 21.60
N SER A 13 3.62 -0.25 21.89
CA SER A 13 2.65 -1.02 22.68
C SER A 13 1.80 -1.84 21.73
N LEU A 14 1.81 -3.16 21.92
CA LEU A 14 1.04 -4.12 21.13
C LEU A 14 0.21 -5.00 22.07
N ASP A 15 -0.84 -5.62 21.54
CA ASP A 15 -1.64 -6.58 22.27
C ASP A 15 -0.77 -7.74 22.80
N ALA A 16 -0.89 -8.01 24.11
CA ALA A 16 -0.05 -8.99 24.78
C ALA A 16 -0.32 -10.42 24.31
N ALA A 17 -1.58 -10.77 24.03
CA ALA A 17 -1.93 -12.11 23.53
C ALA A 17 -1.38 -12.34 22.11
N LEU A 18 -1.41 -11.31 21.26
CA LEU A 18 -0.84 -11.36 19.92
C LEU A 18 0.69 -11.53 19.97
N VAL A 19 1.37 -10.80 20.86
CA VAL A 19 2.82 -10.95 21.06
C VAL A 19 3.16 -12.36 21.56
N SER A 20 2.44 -12.90 22.54
CA SER A 20 2.66 -14.25 23.05
C SER A 20 2.50 -15.30 21.95
N ARG A 21 1.39 -15.25 21.20
CA ARG A 21 1.14 -16.18 20.09
C ARG A 21 2.21 -16.09 19.01
N ALA A 22 2.66 -14.88 18.68
CA ALA A 22 3.71 -14.67 17.69
C ALA A 22 5.05 -15.26 18.17
N ARG A 23 5.37 -15.16 19.47
CA ARG A 23 6.57 -15.81 20.05
C ARG A 23 6.48 -17.33 20.02
N GLU A 24 5.34 -17.90 20.41
CA GLU A 24 5.08 -19.34 20.34
C GLU A 24 5.22 -19.88 18.91
N SER A 25 4.79 -19.09 17.93
CA SER A 25 4.87 -19.41 16.50
C SER A 25 6.22 -19.05 15.86
N GLN A 26 7.22 -18.63 16.65
CA GLN A 26 8.54 -18.19 16.20
C GLN A 26 8.52 -17.08 15.13
N VAL A 27 7.50 -16.23 15.15
CA VAL A 27 7.37 -15.10 14.22
C VAL A 27 8.35 -13.99 14.60
N ASN A 28 9.05 -13.46 13.60
CA ASN A 28 9.92 -12.31 13.78
C ASN A 28 9.10 -11.02 13.89
N LEU A 29 8.81 -10.59 15.13
CA LEU A 29 7.98 -9.42 15.43
C LEU A 29 8.46 -8.14 14.74
N SER A 30 9.77 -7.87 14.72
CA SER A 30 10.29 -6.63 14.15
C SER A 30 10.08 -6.58 12.64
N ARG A 31 10.32 -7.70 11.95
CA ARG A 31 10.05 -7.83 10.52
C ARG A 31 8.55 -7.70 10.22
N ALA A 32 7.69 -8.38 10.98
CA ALA A 32 6.25 -8.31 10.79
C ALA A 32 5.71 -6.88 11.01
N ALA A 33 6.20 -6.19 12.04
CA ALA A 33 5.84 -4.79 12.30
C ALA A 33 6.29 -3.87 11.16
N GLU A 34 7.52 -4.03 10.65
CA GLU A 34 8.04 -3.24 9.54
C GLU A 34 7.24 -3.46 8.25
N GLU A 35 6.89 -4.70 7.93
CA GLU A 35 6.05 -5.06 6.79
C GLU A 35 4.64 -4.48 6.92
N GLY A 36 4.05 -4.53 8.11
CA GLY A 36 2.75 -3.93 8.43
C GLY A 36 2.74 -2.41 8.25
N ILE A 37 3.75 -1.72 8.79
CA ILE A 37 3.91 -0.27 8.63
C ILE A 37 4.06 0.08 7.15
N ARG A 38 4.91 -0.65 6.41
CA ARG A 38 5.10 -0.42 4.97
C ARG A 38 3.80 -0.63 4.18
N ALA A 39 3.00 -1.63 4.54
CA ALA A 39 1.70 -1.87 3.92
C ALA A 39 0.70 -0.74 4.20
N ALA A 40 0.64 -0.26 5.44
CA ALA A 40 -0.21 0.86 5.83
C ALA A 40 0.16 2.16 5.10
N LEU A 41 1.45 2.47 5.01
CA LEU A 41 1.95 3.64 4.26
C LEU A 41 1.57 3.55 2.79
N ARG A 42 1.81 2.41 2.14
CA ARG A 42 1.40 2.21 0.74
C ARG A 42 -0.12 2.36 0.56
N ALA A 43 -0.92 1.89 1.51
CA ALA A 43 -2.37 2.03 1.45
C ALA A 43 -2.79 3.50 1.50
N ARG A 44 -2.20 4.28 2.41
CA ARG A 44 -2.46 5.72 2.49
C ARG A 44 -1.99 6.47 1.24
N SER A 45 -0.77 6.23 0.77
CA SER A 45 -0.29 6.87 -0.45
C SER A 45 -1.16 6.57 -1.67
N ARG A 46 -1.72 5.35 -1.78
CA ARG A 46 -2.69 5.02 -2.84
C ARG A 46 -4.00 5.78 -2.68
N GLU A 47 -4.48 5.94 -1.46
CA GLU A 47 -5.70 6.68 -1.17
C GLU A 47 -5.54 8.16 -1.52
N ASP A 48 -4.41 8.75 -1.14
CA ASP A 48 -4.07 10.14 -1.45
C ASP A 48 -3.91 10.34 -2.96
N TRP A 49 -3.14 9.48 -3.62
CA TRP A 49 -2.99 9.52 -5.08
C TRP A 49 -4.34 9.42 -5.80
N ARG A 50 -5.24 8.54 -5.33
CA ARG A 50 -6.57 8.40 -5.94
C ARG A 50 -7.43 9.65 -5.78
N LYS A 51 -7.29 10.38 -4.66
CA LYS A 51 -7.97 11.67 -4.47
C LYS A 51 -7.40 12.72 -5.42
N ASP A 52 -6.08 12.81 -5.51
CA ASP A 52 -5.40 13.79 -6.37
C ASP A 52 -5.66 13.53 -7.86
N ASN A 53 -5.83 12.27 -8.26
CA ASN A 53 -6.03 11.87 -9.67
C ASN A 53 -7.50 11.60 -10.00
N ALA A 54 -8.44 11.92 -9.10
CA ALA A 54 -9.86 11.63 -9.29
C ALA A 54 -10.41 12.30 -10.55
N GLU A 55 -10.08 13.57 -10.78
CA GLU A 55 -10.54 14.33 -11.95
C GLU A 55 -9.94 13.79 -13.26
N ALA A 56 -8.65 13.45 -13.26
CA ALA A 56 -7.98 12.87 -14.42
C ALA A 56 -8.55 11.49 -14.78
N LEU A 57 -8.83 10.66 -13.76
CA LEU A 57 -9.49 9.37 -13.94
C LEU A 57 -10.91 9.53 -14.46
N GLU A 58 -11.68 10.48 -13.93
CA GLU A 58 -13.06 10.73 -14.38
C GLU A 58 -13.09 11.22 -15.84
N SER A 59 -12.22 12.16 -16.19
CA SER A 59 -12.07 12.64 -17.58
C SER A 59 -11.70 11.50 -18.53
N SER A 60 -10.74 10.66 -18.13
CA SER A 60 -10.31 9.50 -18.92
C SER A 60 -11.43 8.45 -19.06
N ASN A 61 -12.16 8.16 -17.99
CA ASN A 61 -13.29 7.23 -18.00
C ASN A 61 -14.43 7.76 -18.88
N SER A 62 -14.77 9.04 -18.75
CA SER A 62 -15.78 9.72 -19.56
C SER A 62 -15.41 9.72 -21.04
N PHE A 63 -14.13 9.93 -21.38
CA PHE A 63 -13.65 9.83 -22.76
C PHE A 63 -13.74 8.39 -23.30
N ALA A 64 -13.34 7.39 -22.50
CA ALA A 64 -13.43 5.98 -22.89
C ALA A 64 -14.89 5.52 -23.08
N ALA A 65 -15.82 6.03 -22.27
CA ALA A 65 -17.25 5.74 -22.39
C ALA A 65 -17.86 6.35 -23.67
N GLN A 66 -17.45 7.57 -24.04
CA GLN A 66 -17.95 8.26 -25.22
C GLN A 66 -17.32 7.77 -26.53
N SER A 67 -16.00 7.56 -26.53
CA SER A 67 -15.24 7.22 -27.75
C SER A 67 -15.09 5.71 -27.96
N GLY A 68 -15.49 4.90 -26.97
CA GLY A 68 -15.14 3.49 -26.91
C GLY A 68 -13.65 3.27 -26.65
N LEU A 69 -13.25 2.02 -26.46
CA LEU A 69 -11.83 1.67 -26.29
C LEU A 69 -11.16 1.60 -27.68
N PRO A 70 -10.21 2.49 -28.01
CA PRO A 70 -9.67 2.60 -29.38
C PRO A 70 -9.05 1.31 -29.92
N LEU A 71 -8.54 0.47 -29.02
CA LEU A 71 -7.84 -0.77 -29.36
C LEU A 71 -8.70 -2.03 -29.13
N ALA A 72 -9.99 -1.89 -28.84
CA ALA A 72 -10.89 -3.02 -28.59
C ALA A 72 -10.92 -4.02 -29.76
N GLY A 73 -10.83 -3.54 -31.01
CA GLY A 73 -10.84 -4.37 -32.21
C GLY A 73 -9.60 -5.24 -32.44
N PHE A 74 -8.52 -5.03 -31.69
CA PHE A 74 -7.27 -5.81 -31.82
C PHE A 74 -7.08 -6.84 -30.70
N ARG A 75 -8.06 -6.99 -29.80
CA ARG A 75 -7.99 -7.94 -28.69
C ARG A 75 -8.20 -9.37 -29.21
N ARG A 76 -7.11 -10.11 -29.40
CA ARG A 76 -7.14 -11.58 -29.60
C ARG A 76 -7.32 -12.26 -28.25
N PHE A 77 -8.32 -13.13 -28.16
CA PHE A 77 -8.64 -14.00 -27.03
C PHE A 77 -7.60 -15.10 -26.88
#